data_AF-A0A9J7Y2R6-F1
#
_entry.id   AF-A0A9J7Y2R6-F1
#
_cell.length_a   1.000
_cell.length_b   1.000
_cell.length_c   1.000
_cell.angle_alpha   90.00
_cell.angle_beta   90.00
_cell.angle_gamma   90.00
#
_symmetry.space_group_name_H-M   'P 1'
#
loop_
_entity.id
_entity.type
_entity.pdbx_description
1 polymer ?
#
loop_
_entity_poly.entity_id
_entity_poly.type
_entity_poly.pdbx_seq_one_letter_code
_entity_poly.pdbx_strand_id
1 'polypeptide(L)'
;MQENVFLDVFFSDTCISGHGVSTYEQRSQIRYPDMPCAADVVNALDQQALASMLAAYGEERHTRKIVAAIAQARSVFPIGRTLQLASIVAGVIPASAVYTWRHRLQCPSHVATKTFQALRISVNDELNELQAGLRVAQTLLCPKG
;
A
#
# COMPACT_ATOMS: atom_id res chain seq x y z
N MET A 1 17.73 5.87 -0.48
CA MET A 1 16.74 6.96 -0.63
C MET A 1 15.76 6.78 -1.79
N GLN A 2 15.88 5.75 -2.65
CA GLN A 2 14.99 5.57 -3.82
C GLN A 2 13.65 4.84 -3.54
N GLU A 3 13.49 4.12 -2.43
CA GLU A 3 12.23 3.40 -2.14
C GLU A 3 11.07 4.32 -1.74
N ASN A 4 11.34 5.49 -1.15
CA ASN A 4 10.29 6.43 -0.73
C ASN A 4 9.59 7.12 -1.92
N VAL A 5 10.29 7.31 -3.04
CA VAL A 5 9.72 7.96 -4.23
C VAL A 5 8.66 7.08 -4.88
N PHE A 6 8.85 5.76 -4.92
CA PHE A 6 7.86 4.82 -5.45
C PHE A 6 6.62 4.70 -4.55
N LEU A 7 6.78 4.97 -3.25
CA LEU A 7 5.70 4.93 -2.26
C LEU A 7 4.85 6.20 -2.25
N ASP A 8 5.44 7.37 -2.54
CA ASP A 8 4.71 8.63 -2.64
C ASP A 8 3.78 8.69 -3.86
N VAL A 9 4.16 8.10 -4.99
CA VAL A 9 3.28 7.97 -6.17
C VAL A 9 1.99 7.23 -5.80
N PHE A 10 2.07 6.26 -4.89
CA PHE A 10 0.94 5.41 -4.52
C PHE A 10 -0.05 6.05 -3.54
N PHE A 11 0.43 6.96 -2.68
CA PHE A 11 -0.39 7.71 -1.73
C PHE A 11 -0.88 9.04 -2.32
N SER A 12 -0.15 9.59 -3.30
CA SER A 12 -0.37 10.94 -3.85
C SER A 12 -1.09 10.97 -5.19
N ASP A 13 -1.31 9.86 -5.92
CA ASP A 13 -2.08 9.85 -7.18
C ASP A 13 -3.61 9.97 -6.96
N THR A 14 -3.97 11.08 -6.29
CA THR A 14 -5.20 11.87 -6.38
C THR A 14 -6.27 11.66 -5.30
N CYS A 15 -5.94 12.03 -4.05
CA CYS A 15 -6.94 12.39 -3.04
C CYS A 15 -7.59 13.79 -3.28
N ILE A 16 -7.37 14.43 -4.44
CA ILE A 16 -7.91 15.77 -4.69
C ILE A 16 -9.35 15.64 -5.17
N SER A 17 -10.26 15.85 -4.23
CA SER A 17 -11.63 16.29 -4.51
C SER A 17 -11.55 17.53 -5.40
N GLY A 18 -11.95 17.35 -6.67
CA GLY A 18 -12.20 18.38 -7.68
C GLY A 18 -11.42 19.69 -7.60
N HIS A 19 -10.37 19.85 -8.41
CA HIS A 19 -10.07 21.14 -9.04
C HIS A 19 -9.34 20.89 -10.36
N GLY A 20 -9.89 21.46 -11.44
CA GLY A 20 -9.47 21.22 -12.81
C GLY A 20 -8.02 21.58 -13.08
N VAL A 21 -7.38 20.76 -13.90
CA VAL A 21 -6.14 21.12 -14.59
C VAL A 21 -6.23 20.73 -16.06
N SER A 22 -5.67 21.65 -16.84
CA SER A 22 -5.67 21.79 -18.28
C SER A 22 -5.22 20.55 -19.05
N THR A 23 -5.91 20.31 -20.16
CA THR A 23 -5.57 19.38 -21.24
C THR A 23 -4.09 19.47 -21.62
N TYR A 24 -3.35 18.34 -21.56
CA TYR A 24 -2.38 17.87 -22.57
C TYR A 24 -1.31 16.85 -22.08
N GLU A 25 -1.43 16.24 -20.90
CA GLU A 25 -0.47 15.19 -20.46
C GLU A 25 -1.16 13.95 -19.86
N GLN A 26 -2.16 13.45 -20.58
CA GLN A 26 -3.18 12.54 -20.06
C GLN A 26 -3.13 11.20 -20.80
N ARG A 27 -2.16 10.33 -20.44
CA ARG A 27 -2.13 8.94 -20.92
C ARG A 27 -1.89 7.86 -19.86
N SER A 28 -1.84 8.18 -18.56
CA SER A 28 -1.64 7.15 -17.52
C SER A 28 -2.46 7.30 -16.24
N GLN A 29 -3.49 8.15 -16.19
CA GLN A 29 -4.20 8.44 -14.93
C GLN A 29 -5.73 8.36 -15.03
N ILE A 30 -6.26 7.33 -15.72
CA ILE A 30 -7.69 7.01 -15.57
C ILE A 30 -7.83 6.10 -14.35
N ARG A 31 -7.93 6.70 -13.15
CA ARG A 31 -8.46 6.02 -11.96
C ARG A 31 -9.97 5.92 -12.12
N TYR A 32 -10.54 4.74 -11.90
CA TYR A 32 -12.00 4.60 -11.78
C TYR A 32 -12.44 5.38 -10.52
N PRO A 33 -13.46 6.25 -10.62
CA PRO A 33 -13.89 7.12 -9.51
C PRO A 33 -14.37 6.35 -8.27
N ASP A 34 -14.64 5.05 -8.42
CA ASP A 34 -15.10 4.16 -7.35
C ASP A 34 -13.94 3.36 -6.68
N MET A 35 -12.68 3.63 -7.04
CA MET A 35 -11.54 2.87 -6.51
C MET A 35 -11.03 3.47 -5.19
N PRO A 36 -11.04 2.74 -4.07
CA PRO A 36 -10.60 3.24 -2.77
C PRO A 36 -9.09 3.50 -2.77
N CYS A 37 -8.65 4.64 -2.22
CA CYS A 37 -7.22 4.92 -2.14
C CYS A 37 -6.57 4.30 -0.88
N ALA A 38 -5.23 4.29 -0.82
CA ALA A 38 -4.50 3.80 0.35
C ALA A 38 -4.88 4.56 1.64
N ALA A 39 -5.13 5.87 1.54
CA ALA A 39 -5.59 6.65 2.69
C ALA A 39 -7.00 6.25 3.12
N ASP A 40 -7.91 5.95 2.19
CA ASP A 40 -9.27 5.49 2.51
C ASP A 40 -9.22 4.14 3.20
N VAL A 41 -8.41 3.21 2.70
CA VAL A 41 -8.22 1.90 3.33
C VAL A 41 -7.66 2.05 4.76
N VAL A 42 -6.65 2.88 4.96
CA VAL A 42 -6.06 3.07 6.29
C VAL A 42 -7.03 3.77 7.26
N ASN A 43 -7.85 4.70 6.78
CA ASN A 43 -8.75 5.48 7.62
C ASN A 43 -10.12 4.82 7.85
N ALA A 44 -10.64 4.04 6.90
CA ALA A 44 -11.99 3.47 6.94
C ALA A 44 -12.06 2.00 7.33
N LEU A 45 -11.03 1.19 7.01
CA LEU A 45 -11.07 -0.24 7.25
C LEU A 45 -11.09 -0.56 8.77
N ASP A 46 -11.80 -1.60 9.18
CA ASP A 46 -11.81 -2.04 10.56
C ASP A 46 -10.45 -2.63 10.96
N GLN A 47 -10.16 -2.66 12.27
CA GLN A 47 -8.87 -3.13 12.76
C GLN A 47 -8.61 -4.60 12.39
N GLN A 48 -9.64 -5.45 12.37
CA GLN A 48 -9.46 -6.87 12.12
C GLN A 48 -9.21 -7.16 10.64
N ALA A 49 -9.91 -6.49 9.74
CA ALA A 49 -9.60 -6.58 8.31
C ALA A 49 -8.24 -5.94 7.99
N LEU A 50 -7.88 -4.82 8.63
CA LEU A 50 -6.59 -4.18 8.39
C LEU A 50 -5.45 -5.09 8.85
N ALA A 51 -5.64 -5.76 9.98
CA ALA A 51 -4.70 -6.77 10.44
C ALA A 51 -4.60 -7.95 9.47
N SER A 52 -5.74 -8.45 9.00
CA SER A 52 -5.75 -9.59 8.06
C SER A 52 -5.03 -9.23 6.75
N MET A 53 -5.27 -8.02 6.24
CA MET A 53 -4.64 -7.50 5.02
C MET A 53 -3.13 -7.32 5.18
N LEU A 54 -2.66 -6.69 6.26
CA LEU A 54 -1.23 -6.52 6.53
C LEU A 54 -0.52 -7.86 6.76
N ALA A 55 -1.19 -8.83 7.39
CA ALA A 55 -0.64 -10.17 7.58
C ALA A 55 -0.56 -10.96 6.26
N ALA A 56 -1.60 -10.89 5.42
CA ALA A 56 -1.69 -11.64 4.17
C ALA A 56 -0.71 -11.13 3.10
N TYR A 57 -0.55 -9.81 2.98
CA TYR A 57 0.22 -9.21 1.88
C TYR A 57 1.54 -8.56 2.30
N GLY A 58 1.71 -8.24 3.59
CA GLY A 58 2.92 -7.59 4.11
C GLY A 58 3.87 -8.52 4.85
N GLU A 59 3.46 -9.77 5.13
CA GLU A 59 4.23 -10.71 5.96
C GLU A 59 4.72 -10.08 7.28
N GLU A 60 3.86 -9.26 7.88
CA GLU A 60 4.20 -8.44 9.05
C GLU A 60 3.90 -9.17 10.36
N ARG A 61 4.92 -9.35 11.20
CA ARG A 61 4.79 -10.10 12.46
C ARG A 61 4.15 -9.23 13.55
N HIS A 62 4.32 -7.92 13.46
CA HIS A 62 3.82 -6.96 14.45
C HIS A 62 2.47 -6.35 14.07
N THR A 63 1.74 -6.99 13.16
CA THR A 63 0.49 -6.50 12.57
C THR A 63 -0.51 -5.97 13.59
N ARG A 64 -0.79 -6.71 14.68
CA ARG A 64 -1.73 -6.26 15.72
C ARG A 64 -1.33 -4.93 16.36
N LYS A 65 -0.04 -4.75 16.64
CA LYS A 65 0.47 -3.52 17.26
C LYS A 65 0.45 -2.35 16.28
N ILE A 66 0.80 -2.60 15.02
CA ILE A 66 0.78 -1.60 13.96
C ILE A 66 -0.65 -1.10 13.73
N VAL A 67 -1.62 -2.00 13.62
CA VAL A 67 -3.03 -1.66 13.48
C VAL A 67 -3.55 -0.86 14.68
N ALA A 68 -3.19 -1.26 15.90
CA ALA A 68 -3.59 -0.50 17.09
C ALA A 68 -3.05 0.94 17.06
N ALA A 69 -1.78 1.13 16.65
CA ALA A 69 -1.19 2.46 16.51
C ALA A 69 -1.82 3.27 15.37
N ILE A 70 -2.14 2.64 14.24
CA ILE A 70 -2.86 3.28 13.13
C ILE A 70 -4.25 3.72 13.60
N ALA A 71 -4.98 2.85 14.30
CA ALA A 71 -6.32 3.16 14.82
C ALA A 71 -6.30 4.31 15.84
N GLN A 72 -5.28 4.36 16.68
CA GLN A 72 -5.05 5.47 17.61
C GLN A 72 -4.68 6.77 16.88
N ALA A 73 -3.82 6.70 15.86
CA ALA A 73 -3.42 7.88 15.11
C ALA A 73 -4.60 8.49 14.35
N ARG A 74 -5.39 7.66 13.66
CA ARG A 74 -6.55 8.12 12.88
C ARG A 74 -7.70 8.64 13.76
N SER A 75 -7.79 8.22 15.02
CA SER A 75 -8.80 8.77 15.95
C SER A 75 -8.49 10.20 16.39
N VAL A 76 -7.22 10.62 16.30
CA VAL A 76 -6.80 12.00 16.56
C VAL A 76 -6.88 12.84 15.29
N PHE A 77 -6.28 12.36 14.19
CA PHE A 77 -6.32 13.04 12.91
C PHE A 77 -6.19 12.03 11.75
N PRO A 78 -6.97 12.18 10.66
CA PRO A 78 -6.86 11.30 9.49
C PRO A 78 -5.42 11.20 8.96
N ILE A 79 -5.01 9.99 8.60
CA ILE A 79 -3.66 9.76 8.06
C ILE A 79 -3.67 10.12 6.58
N GLY A 80 -2.96 11.20 6.23
CA GLY A 80 -2.96 11.78 4.89
C GLY A 80 -1.61 11.76 4.17
N ARG A 81 -0.54 11.28 4.80
CA ARG A 81 0.81 11.23 4.21
C ARG A 81 1.51 9.90 4.45
N THR A 82 2.29 9.46 3.47
CA THR A 82 3.17 8.28 3.55
C THR A 82 4.12 8.36 4.74
N LEU A 83 4.81 9.50 4.90
CA LEU A 83 5.75 9.72 5.99
C LEU A 83 5.09 9.58 7.36
N GLN A 84 3.85 10.06 7.51
CA GLN A 84 3.09 9.93 8.75
C GLN A 84 2.84 8.45 9.08
N LEU A 85 2.39 7.67 8.09
CA LEU A 85 2.20 6.23 8.26
C LEU A 85 3.51 5.51 8.58
N ALA A 86 4.60 5.83 7.87
CA ALA A 86 5.92 5.25 8.12
C ALA A 86 6.42 5.53 9.55
N SER A 87 6.22 6.75 10.06
CA SER A 87 6.56 7.12 11.43
C SER A 87 5.73 6.36 12.46
N ILE A 88 4.42 6.17 12.22
CA ILE A 88 3.55 5.38 13.11
C ILE A 88 4.05 3.93 13.18
N VAL A 89 4.34 3.31 12.02
CA VAL A 89 4.84 1.93 11.97
C VAL A 89 6.20 1.82 12.67
N ALA A 90 7.11 2.75 12.42
CA ALA A 90 8.43 2.77 13.06
C ALA A 90 8.35 2.94 14.58
N GLY A 91 7.40 3.73 15.09
CA GLY A 91 7.21 3.97 16.53
C GLY A 91 6.74 2.73 17.31
N VAL A 92 6.13 1.76 16.64
CA VAL A 92 5.64 0.51 17.26
C VAL A 92 6.74 -0.56 17.36
N ILE A 93 7.78 -0.42 16.55
CA ILE A 93 8.80 -1.44 16.34
C ILE A 93 10.05 -1.00 17.10
N PRO A 94 10.73 -1.91 17.83
CA PRO A 94 11.94 -1.54 18.56
C PRO A 94 12.96 -0.92 17.60
N ALA A 95 13.64 0.14 18.02
CA ALA A 95 14.58 0.89 17.18
C ALA A 95 15.65 0.00 16.53
N SER A 96 16.07 -1.06 17.23
CA SER A 96 17.01 -2.07 16.72
C SER A 96 16.47 -2.90 15.55
N ALA A 97 15.16 -2.96 15.35
CA ALA A 97 14.49 -3.74 14.31
C ALA A 97 14.04 -2.91 13.10
N VAL A 98 14.07 -1.57 13.16
CA VAL A 98 13.53 -0.67 12.11
C VAL A 98 14.15 -0.89 10.73
N TYR A 99 15.44 -1.22 10.68
CA TYR A 99 16.19 -1.51 9.44
C TYR A 99 16.66 -2.98 9.34
N THR A 100 16.05 -3.88 10.11
CA THR A 100 16.47 -5.30 10.10
C THR A 100 15.85 -6.09 8.96
N TRP A 101 14.77 -5.57 8.36
CA TRP A 101 14.19 -6.21 7.21
C TRP A 101 15.15 -6.09 6.02
N ARG A 102 15.34 -7.21 5.32
CA ARG A 102 16.16 -7.32 4.12
C ARG A 102 15.27 -7.85 3.02
N HIS A 103 15.11 -7.06 1.96
CA HIS A 103 14.46 -7.57 0.75
C HIS A 103 15.41 -8.52 0.00
N ARG A 104 14.98 -9.05 -1.15
CA ARG A 104 15.71 -10.07 -1.92
C ARG A 104 17.18 -9.73 -2.23
N LEU A 105 17.53 -8.44 -2.39
CA LEU A 105 18.91 -8.00 -2.65
C LEU A 105 19.74 -7.81 -1.37
N GLN A 106 19.23 -8.27 -0.23
CA GLN A 106 19.86 -8.21 1.10
C GLN A 106 20.14 -6.79 1.63
N CYS A 107 19.63 -5.75 0.97
CA CYS A 107 19.74 -4.39 1.46
C CYS A 107 18.82 -4.18 2.68
N PRO A 108 19.33 -3.59 3.77
CA PRO A 108 18.49 -3.11 4.86
C PRO A 108 17.40 -2.20 4.30
N SER A 109 16.14 -2.51 4.57
CA SER A 109 15.01 -1.70 4.15
C SER A 109 14.11 -1.39 5.33
N HIS A 110 13.39 -0.27 5.21
CA HIS A 110 12.60 0.25 6.30
C HIS A 110 11.45 -0.70 6.61
N VAL A 111 11.14 -0.88 7.89
CA VAL A 111 10.09 -1.83 8.31
C VAL A 111 8.69 -1.48 7.76
N ALA A 112 8.42 -0.19 7.53
CA ALA A 112 7.18 0.26 6.88
C ALA A 112 7.03 -0.23 5.42
N THR A 113 8.12 -0.62 4.73
CA THR A 113 8.05 -1.10 3.34
C THR A 113 7.10 -2.29 3.19
N LYS A 114 7.03 -3.17 4.19
CA LYS A 114 6.05 -4.27 4.26
C LYS A 114 4.60 -3.80 4.33
N THR A 115 4.35 -2.80 5.19
CA THR A 115 3.02 -2.21 5.35
C THR A 115 2.56 -1.57 4.05
N PHE A 116 3.45 -0.85 3.38
CA PHE A 116 3.13 -0.26 2.10
C PHE A 116 2.95 -1.27 0.97
N GLN A 117 3.73 -2.36 0.97
CA GLN A 117 3.53 -3.46 0.02
C GLN A 117 2.13 -4.06 0.17
N ALA A 118 1.69 -4.28 1.41
CA ALA A 118 0.35 -4.78 1.69
C ALA A 118 -0.75 -3.84 1.20
N LEU A 119 -0.60 -2.54 1.48
CA LEU A 119 -1.52 -1.52 1.01
C LEU A 119 -1.56 -1.45 -0.52
N ARG A 120 -0.41 -1.56 -1.18
CA ARG A 120 -0.33 -1.57 -2.65
C ARG A 120 -1.14 -2.70 -3.25
N ILE A 121 -0.92 -3.91 -2.74
CA ILE A 121 -1.61 -5.11 -3.21
C ILE A 121 -3.13 -4.99 -2.97
N SER A 122 -3.52 -4.49 -1.79
CA SER A 122 -4.94 -4.37 -1.42
C SER A 122 -5.70 -3.29 -2.18
N VAL A 123 -5.07 -2.15 -2.47
CA VAL A 123 -5.73 -1.01 -3.12
C VAL A 123 -5.94 -1.25 -4.61
N ASN A 124 -4.95 -1.83 -5.28
CA ASN A 124 -5.04 -2.08 -6.71
C ASN A 124 -5.74 -3.41 -7.05
N ASP A 125 -6.19 -4.17 -6.04
CA ASP A 125 -6.62 -5.57 -6.17
C ASP A 125 -5.65 -6.37 -7.07
N GLU A 126 -4.35 -6.06 -6.94
CA GLU A 126 -3.28 -6.46 -7.87
C GLU A 126 -3.25 -7.99 -8.07
N LEU A 127 -3.66 -8.74 -7.05
CA LEU A 127 -3.69 -10.19 -7.09
C LEU A 127 -4.88 -10.76 -7.87
N ASN A 128 -6.06 -10.13 -7.79
CA ASN A 128 -7.21 -10.55 -8.61
C ASN A 128 -6.98 -10.22 -10.08
N GLU A 129 -6.45 -9.03 -10.38
CA GLU A 129 -6.10 -8.64 -11.74
C GLU A 129 -5.02 -9.55 -12.32
N LEU A 130 -3.99 -9.90 -11.53
CA LEU A 130 -2.96 -10.84 -11.98
C LEU A 130 -3.52 -12.24 -12.18
N GLN A 131 -4.45 -12.71 -11.34
CA GLN A 131 -5.09 -14.02 -11.50
C GLN A 131 -6.05 -14.05 -12.71
N ALA A 132 -6.78 -12.96 -12.96
CA ALA A 132 -7.61 -12.79 -14.15
C ALA A 132 -6.73 -12.77 -15.42
N GLY A 133 -5.65 -11.98 -15.40
CA GLY A 133 -4.66 -11.93 -16.46
C GLY A 133 -4.02 -13.28 -16.74
N LEU A 134 -3.67 -14.05 -15.70
CA LEU A 134 -3.12 -15.40 -15.85
C LEU A 134 -4.12 -16.36 -16.50
N ARG A 135 -5.40 -16.31 -16.09
CA ARG A 135 -6.47 -17.13 -16.68
C ARG A 135 -6.67 -16.81 -18.16
N VAL A 136 -6.68 -15.52 -18.50
CA VAL A 136 -6.81 -15.05 -19.89
C VAL A 136 -5.57 -15.45 -20.70
N ALA A 137 -4.36 -15.29 -20.16
CA ALA A 137 -3.13 -15.73 -20.81
C ALA A 137 -3.13 -17.25 -21.06
N GLN A 138 -3.60 -18.06 -20.10
CA GLN A 138 -3.75 -19.51 -20.27
C GLN A 138 -4.70 -19.86 -21.42
N THR A 139 -5.77 -19.09 -21.63
CA THR A 139 -6.71 -19.29 -22.74
C THR A 139 -6.21 -18.77 -24.09
N LEU A 140 -5.30 -17.79 -24.10
CA LEU A 140 -4.73 -17.20 -25.31
C LEU A 140 -3.48 -17.91 -25.81
N LEU A 141 -2.85 -18.75 -24.98
CA LEU A 141 -1.74 -19.59 -25.40
C LEU A 141 -2.24 -20.68 -26.35
N CYS A 142 -1.72 -20.70 -27.57
CA CYS A 142 -1.96 -21.77 -28.54
C CYS A 142 -1.58 -23.14 -27.94
N PRO A 143 -2.24 -24.24 -28.37
CA PRO A 143 -1.80 -25.56 -27.95
C PRO A 143 -0.37 -25.79 -28.45
N LYS A 144 0.57 -25.92 -27.49
CA LYS A 144 2.03 -26.13 -27.60
C LYS A 144 2.97 -24.93 -27.40
N GLY A 145 2.46 -23.73 -27.14
CA GLY A 145 3.28 -22.55 -26.81
C GLY A 145 3.73 -21.75 -28.02
#